data_AF-G0N7H0-F1
#
_entry.id   AF-G0N7H0-F1
#
_cell.length_a   1.000
_cell.length_b   1.000
_cell.length_c   1.000
_cell.angle_alpha   90.00
_cell.angle_beta   90.00
_cell.angle_gamma   90.00
#
_symmetry.space_group_name_H-M   'P 1'
#
loop_
_entity.id
_entity.type
_entity.pdbx_description
1 polymer ?
#
loop_
_entity_poly.entity_id
_entity_poly.type
_entity_poly.pdbx_seq_one_letter_code
_entity_poly.pdbx_strand_id
1 'polypeptide(L)'
;MEREEYDTRPMSVDQLMDEASSKAQKIEEKLAATQEELAQTLEKLGKVERQLAKVRTTNCVEENEKLRQSLAAANLNEHKKLIKLEKCLESLQTISECTICTSRYTTTGPQVPRVLASCGHTFCTECVNKIGKNVHNQIKCPTYQKFSSANSPKNITIIQALVPTVYRLLEGDNDLVLE
;
A
#
# COMPACT_ATOMS: atom_id res chain seq x y z
N MET A 1 71.49 53.33 33.83
CA MET A 1 70.25 53.50 33.05
C MET A 1 70.68 54.02 31.69
N GLU A 2 71.21 53.13 30.85
CA GLU A 2 71.68 53.46 29.51
C GLU A 2 70.46 53.49 28.58
N ARG A 3 70.25 54.61 27.89
CA ARG A 3 69.28 54.71 26.80
C ARG A 3 70.02 54.34 25.53
N GLU A 4 69.62 53.26 24.89
CA GLU A 4 70.02 52.96 23.52
C GLU A 4 69.39 54.02 22.60
N GLU A 5 70.22 54.88 22.00
CA GLU A 5 69.82 55.76 20.91
C GLU A 5 69.65 54.93 19.64
N TYR A 6 68.41 54.77 19.20
CA TYR A 6 68.10 54.08 17.94
C TYR A 6 68.30 55.05 16.77
N ASP A 7 69.36 54.83 15.99
CA ASP A 7 69.65 55.54 14.75
C ASP A 7 68.51 55.31 13.75
N THR A 8 67.73 56.36 13.48
CA THR A 8 66.72 56.37 12.41
C THR A 8 67.17 57.37 11.35
N ARG A 9 68.20 57.01 10.61
CA ARG A 9 68.60 57.73 9.39
C ARG A 9 67.50 57.55 8.32
N PRO A 10 66.88 58.64 7.82
CA PRO A 10 65.83 58.53 6.81
C PRO A 10 66.41 58.03 5.49
N MET A 11 65.75 57.02 4.90
CA MET A 11 66.09 56.49 3.57
C MET A 11 65.96 57.57 2.49
N SER A 12 66.79 57.50 1.44
CA SER A 12 66.68 58.44 0.31
C SER A 12 65.42 58.16 -0.51
N VAL A 13 64.90 59.18 -1.20
CA VAL A 13 63.72 59.06 -2.07
C VAL A 13 63.94 57.99 -3.15
N ASP A 14 65.15 57.90 -3.71
CA ASP A 14 65.49 56.89 -4.72
C ASP A 14 65.43 55.46 -4.16
N GLN A 15 65.94 55.23 -2.94
CA GLN A 15 65.86 53.93 -2.27
C GLN A 15 64.41 53.52 -1.99
N LEU A 16 63.55 54.48 -1.65
CA LEU A 16 62.11 54.23 -1.44
C LEU A 16 61.40 53.88 -2.75
N MET A 17 61.76 54.54 -3.85
CA MET A 17 61.17 54.28 -5.18
C MET A 17 61.58 52.91 -5.72
N ASP A 18 62.84 52.51 -5.54
CA ASP A 18 63.34 51.19 -5.94
C ASP A 18 62.70 50.06 -5.13
N GLU A 19 62.56 50.26 -3.82
CA GLU A 19 61.91 49.27 -2.94
C GLU A 19 60.40 49.15 -3.25
N ALA A 20 59.72 50.27 -3.55
CA ALA A 20 58.34 50.28 -3.98
C ALA A 20 58.15 49.55 -5.32
N SER A 21 59.06 49.76 -6.28
CA SER A 21 59.05 49.10 -7.59
C SER A 21 59.24 47.58 -7.46
N SER A 22 60.23 47.14 -6.67
CA SER A 22 60.45 45.71 -6.42
C SER A 22 59.25 45.03 -5.72
N LYS A 23 58.60 45.74 -4.79
CA LYS A 23 57.39 45.25 -4.12
C LYS A 23 56.20 45.17 -5.09
N ALA A 24 56.01 46.17 -5.95
CA ALA A 24 54.97 46.18 -6.96
C ALA A 24 55.11 45.00 -7.93
N GLN A 25 56.33 44.73 -8.41
CA GLN A 25 56.61 43.63 -9.31
C GLN A 25 56.30 42.26 -8.68
N LYS A 26 56.68 42.07 -7.40
CA LYS A 26 56.34 40.85 -6.64
C LYS A 26 54.83 40.69 -6.42
N ILE A 27 54.09 41.78 -6.32
CA ILE A 27 52.62 41.75 -6.19
C ILE A 27 51.99 41.34 -7.52
N GLU A 28 52.47 41.89 -8.64
CA GLU A 28 51.99 41.55 -9.98
C GLU A 28 52.20 40.07 -10.31
N GLU A 29 53.38 39.52 -10.01
CA GLU A 29 53.67 38.09 -10.20
C GLU A 29 52.74 37.20 -9.36
N LYS A 30 52.50 37.57 -8.10
CA LYS A 30 51.55 36.84 -7.23
C LYS A 30 50.11 36.96 -7.71
N LEU A 31 49.73 38.12 -8.23
CA LEU A 31 48.39 38.34 -8.79
C LEU A 31 48.18 37.44 -10.02
N ALA A 32 49.15 37.35 -10.92
CA ALA A 32 49.10 36.47 -12.08
C ALA A 32 49.01 34.98 -11.67
N ALA A 33 49.82 34.54 -10.71
CA ALA A 33 49.76 33.17 -10.18
C ALA A 33 48.38 32.86 -9.57
N THR A 34 47.82 33.80 -8.79
CA THR A 34 46.49 33.66 -8.17
C THR A 34 45.38 33.61 -9.23
N GLN A 35 45.49 34.42 -10.30
CA GLN A 35 44.53 34.41 -11.41
C GLN A 35 44.55 33.06 -12.17
N GLU A 36 45.73 32.49 -12.36
CA GLU A 36 45.88 31.17 -12.99
C GLU A 36 45.30 30.05 -12.10
N GLU A 37 45.60 30.06 -10.80
CA GLU A 37 45.02 29.11 -9.85
C GLU A 37 43.48 29.21 -9.78
N LEU A 38 42.94 30.44 -9.82
CA LEU A 38 41.51 30.68 -9.88
C LEU A 38 40.89 30.08 -11.14
N ALA A 39 41.51 30.29 -12.31
CA ALA A 39 41.03 29.72 -13.57
C ALA A 39 41.00 28.18 -13.53
N GLN A 40 42.06 27.55 -13.01
CA GLN A 40 42.11 26.09 -12.84
C GLN A 40 41.03 25.59 -11.87
N THR A 41 40.75 26.35 -10.81
CA THR A 41 39.73 26.00 -9.81
C THR A 41 38.32 26.09 -10.40
N LEU A 42 38.03 27.12 -11.20
CA LEU A 42 36.75 27.25 -11.90
C LEU A 42 36.52 26.11 -12.89
N GLU A 43 37.56 25.67 -13.61
CA GLU A 43 37.45 24.54 -14.53
C GLU A 43 37.12 23.23 -13.78
N LYS A 44 37.79 23.00 -12.64
CA LYS A 44 37.52 21.86 -11.76
C LYS A 44 36.10 21.91 -11.21
N LEU A 45 35.63 23.08 -10.75
CA LEU A 45 34.28 23.28 -10.25
C LEU A 45 33.23 22.90 -11.30
N GLY A 46 33.38 23.37 -12.54
CA GLY A 46 32.46 23.01 -13.63
C GLY A 46 32.44 21.52 -13.96
N LYS A 47 33.55 20.78 -13.77
CA LYS A 47 33.56 19.31 -13.91
C LYS A 47 32.74 18.64 -12.81
N VAL A 48 32.87 19.09 -11.57
CA VAL A 48 32.12 18.57 -10.41
C VAL A 48 30.62 18.81 -10.58
N GLU A 49 30.21 20.00 -11.01
CA GLU A 49 28.79 20.33 -11.24
C GLU A 49 28.14 19.40 -12.28
N ARG A 50 28.84 19.13 -13.40
CA ARG A 50 28.37 18.19 -14.42
C ARG A 50 28.25 16.77 -13.89
N GLN A 51 29.19 16.33 -13.05
CA GLN A 51 29.12 15.01 -12.41
C GLN A 51 27.93 14.94 -11.44
N LEU A 52 27.73 15.97 -10.62
CA LEU A 52 26.61 16.05 -9.68
C LEU A 52 25.26 16.01 -10.39
N ALA A 53 25.11 16.75 -11.50
CA ALA A 53 23.90 16.73 -12.31
C ALA A 53 23.58 15.32 -12.83
N LYS A 54 24.58 14.58 -13.34
CA LYS A 54 24.43 13.20 -13.81
C LYS A 54 23.99 12.27 -12.68
N VAL A 55 24.67 12.31 -11.53
CA VAL A 55 24.33 11.46 -10.38
C VAL A 55 22.90 11.74 -9.90
N ARG A 56 22.49 13.02 -9.82
CA ARG A 56 21.12 13.40 -9.46
C ARG A 56 20.09 12.82 -10.40
N THR A 57 20.34 12.90 -11.71
CA THR A 57 19.41 12.34 -12.71
C THR A 57 19.31 10.82 -12.62
N THR A 58 20.45 10.12 -12.48
CA THR A 58 20.46 8.65 -12.39
C THR A 58 19.75 8.18 -11.13
N ASN A 59 20.07 8.76 -9.97
CA ASN A 59 19.42 8.42 -8.70
C ASN A 59 17.90 8.66 -8.77
N CYS A 60 17.46 9.78 -9.35
CA CYS A 60 16.04 10.09 -9.52
C CYS A 60 15.31 9.04 -10.39
N VAL A 61 15.92 8.61 -11.49
CA VAL A 61 15.35 7.59 -12.37
C VAL A 61 15.24 6.24 -11.65
N GLU A 62 16.31 5.81 -10.99
CA GLU A 62 16.34 4.54 -10.25
C GLU A 62 15.33 4.51 -9.10
N GLU A 63 15.19 5.60 -8.35
CA GLU A 63 14.24 5.70 -7.25
C GLU A 63 12.79 5.70 -7.75
N ASN A 64 12.50 6.42 -8.83
CA ASN A 64 11.18 6.39 -9.46
C ASN A 64 10.83 5.01 -10.01
N GLU A 65 11.80 4.28 -10.59
CA GLU A 65 11.58 2.93 -11.07
C GLU A 65 11.26 1.97 -9.93
N LYS A 66 12.01 2.03 -8.82
CA LYS A 66 11.73 1.23 -7.61
C LYS A 66 10.35 1.51 -7.04
N LEU A 67 9.95 2.79 -6.96
CA LEU A 67 8.62 3.19 -6.51
C LEU A 67 7.52 2.63 -7.43
N ARG A 68 7.70 2.71 -8.76
CA ARG A 68 6.78 2.14 -9.74
C ARG A 68 6.64 0.63 -9.61
N GLN A 69 7.76 -0.07 -9.45
CA GLN A 69 7.77 -1.53 -9.25
C GLN A 69 7.06 -1.93 -7.95
N SER A 70 7.32 -1.21 -6.86
CA SER A 70 6.68 -1.43 -5.56
C SER A 70 5.16 -1.19 -5.63
N LEU A 71 4.74 -0.07 -6.24
CA LEU A 71 3.32 0.26 -6.44
C LEU A 71 2.61 -0.78 -7.31
N ALA A 72 3.23 -1.22 -8.40
CA ALA A 72 2.67 -2.25 -9.26
C ALA A 72 2.48 -3.58 -8.52
N ALA A 73 3.45 -3.98 -7.69
CA ALA A 73 3.35 -5.20 -6.87
C ALA A 73 2.24 -5.09 -5.81
N ALA A 74 2.10 -3.93 -5.15
CA ALA A 74 1.04 -3.67 -4.18
C ALA A 74 -0.34 -3.76 -4.85
N ASN A 75 -0.53 -3.07 -5.97
CA ASN A 75 -1.78 -3.08 -6.75
C ASN A 75 -2.14 -4.49 -7.24
N LEU A 76 -1.16 -5.28 -7.69
CA LEU A 76 -1.40 -6.66 -8.10
C LEU A 76 -1.89 -7.52 -6.92
N ASN A 77 -1.33 -7.33 -5.72
CA ASN A 77 -1.76 -8.05 -4.53
C ASN A 77 -3.18 -7.65 -4.12
N GLU A 78 -3.49 -6.34 -4.14
CA GLU A 78 -4.82 -5.79 -3.91
C GLU A 78 -5.84 -6.43 -4.86
N HIS A 79 -5.55 -6.42 -6.16
CA HIS A 79 -6.43 -6.96 -7.19
C HIS A 79 -6.66 -8.47 -7.03
N LYS A 80 -5.62 -9.24 -6.69
CA LYS A 80 -5.75 -10.67 -6.37
C LYS A 80 -6.66 -10.92 -5.16
N LYS A 81 -6.62 -10.07 -4.14
CA LYS A 81 -7.53 -10.16 -2.99
C LYS A 81 -8.98 -9.90 -3.40
N LEU A 82 -9.21 -8.87 -4.22
CA LEU A 82 -10.55 -8.52 -4.72
C LEU A 82 -11.15 -9.66 -5.55
N ILE A 83 -10.42 -10.21 -6.53
CA ILE A 83 -10.88 -11.35 -7.33
C ILE A 83 -11.22 -12.55 -6.44
N LYS A 84 -10.39 -12.83 -5.42
CA LYS A 84 -10.66 -13.92 -4.48
C LYS A 84 -11.95 -13.66 -3.69
N LEU A 85 -12.18 -12.42 -3.27
CA LEU A 85 -13.40 -12.02 -2.56
C LEU A 85 -14.64 -12.14 -3.44
N GLU A 86 -14.59 -11.66 -4.69
CA GLU A 86 -15.68 -11.76 -5.67
C GLU A 86 -16.07 -13.22 -5.89
N LYS A 87 -15.10 -14.10 -6.10
CA LYS A 87 -15.36 -15.54 -6.28
C LYS A 87 -15.99 -16.19 -5.04
N CYS A 88 -15.56 -15.76 -3.84
CA CYS A 88 -16.20 -16.20 -2.60
C CYS A 88 -17.63 -15.68 -2.47
N LEU A 89 -17.90 -14.45 -2.92
CA LEU A 89 -19.23 -13.84 -2.89
C LEU A 89 -20.19 -14.54 -3.86
N GLU A 90 -19.75 -14.86 -5.09
CA GLU A 90 -20.51 -15.66 -6.05
C GLU A 90 -20.86 -17.04 -5.46
N SER A 91 -19.87 -17.70 -4.83
CA SER A 91 -20.09 -18.99 -4.18
C SER A 91 -21.15 -18.88 -3.08
N LEU A 92 -21.13 -17.83 -2.26
CA LEU A 92 -22.14 -17.59 -1.23
C LEU A 92 -23.54 -17.33 -1.80
N GLN A 93 -23.65 -16.61 -2.93
CA GLN A 93 -24.94 -16.37 -3.58
C GLN A 93 -25.62 -17.69 -3.96
N THR A 94 -24.87 -18.64 -4.54
CA THR A 94 -25.42 -19.95 -4.96
C THR A 94 -25.86 -20.84 -3.79
N ILE A 95 -25.28 -20.67 -2.60
CA ILE A 95 -25.62 -21.43 -1.39
C ILE A 95 -26.82 -20.80 -0.65
N SER A 96 -27.15 -19.54 -0.97
CA SER A 96 -28.21 -18.77 -0.30
C SER A 96 -29.61 -18.99 -0.88
N GLU A 97 -29.77 -19.83 -1.90
CA GLU A 97 -31.05 -20.03 -2.60
C GLU A 97 -31.47 -21.49 -2.64
N CYS A 98 -32.79 -21.74 -2.67
CA CYS A 98 -33.33 -23.07 -2.83
C CYS A 98 -33.20 -23.55 -4.28
N THR A 99 -32.60 -24.71 -4.51
CA THR A 99 -32.43 -25.28 -5.86
C THR A 99 -33.72 -25.73 -6.55
N ILE A 100 -34.85 -25.76 -5.83
CA ILE A 100 -36.16 -26.12 -6.39
C ILE A 100 -36.96 -24.88 -6.82
N CYS A 101 -37.06 -23.87 -5.95
CA CYS A 101 -37.88 -22.69 -6.20
C CYS A 101 -37.07 -21.40 -6.45
N THR A 102 -35.74 -21.51 -6.48
CA THR A 102 -34.75 -20.43 -6.69
C THR A 102 -34.96 -19.21 -5.79
N SER A 103 -35.69 -19.38 -4.68
CA SER A 103 -35.95 -18.32 -3.72
C SER A 103 -34.82 -18.28 -2.70
N ARG A 104 -34.40 -17.06 -2.34
CA ARG A 104 -33.42 -16.84 -1.28
C ARG A 104 -33.92 -17.39 0.06
N TYR A 105 -33.04 -18.08 0.75
CA TYR A 105 -33.28 -18.59 2.08
C TYR A 105 -33.44 -17.46 3.09
N THR A 106 -34.27 -17.72 4.11
CA THR A 106 -34.52 -16.79 5.22
C THR A 106 -34.27 -17.49 6.55
N THR A 107 -34.14 -16.71 7.62
CA THR A 107 -34.00 -17.24 8.98
C THR A 107 -35.36 -17.70 9.56
N THR A 108 -36.47 -17.15 9.04
CA THR A 108 -37.84 -17.41 9.47
C THR A 108 -38.79 -17.56 8.27
N GLY A 109 -39.89 -18.31 8.44
CA GLY A 109 -40.93 -18.46 7.41
C GLY A 109 -40.74 -19.63 6.43
N PRO A 110 -41.38 -19.58 5.25
CA PRO A 110 -41.40 -20.69 4.29
C PRO A 110 -40.05 -20.96 3.61
N GLN A 111 -39.22 -19.91 3.47
CA GLN A 111 -37.88 -19.99 2.88
C GLN A 111 -36.80 -20.43 3.88
N VAL A 112 -37.15 -20.94 5.06
CA VAL A 112 -36.15 -21.47 6.01
C VAL A 112 -35.49 -22.73 5.43
N PRO A 113 -34.15 -22.78 5.31
CA PRO A 113 -33.44 -23.93 4.77
C PRO A 113 -33.50 -25.11 5.73
N ARG A 114 -33.82 -26.30 5.20
CA ARG A 114 -33.86 -27.58 5.92
C ARG A 114 -33.00 -28.61 5.22
N VAL A 115 -32.26 -29.39 6.01
CA VAL A 115 -31.36 -30.43 5.52
C VAL A 115 -32.02 -31.80 5.61
N LEU A 116 -32.03 -32.54 4.49
CA LEU A 116 -32.51 -33.92 4.47
C LEU A 116 -31.45 -34.83 5.14
N ALA A 117 -31.80 -35.46 6.26
CA ALA A 117 -30.86 -36.21 7.10
C ALA A 117 -30.17 -37.39 6.39
N SER A 118 -30.76 -37.94 5.32
CA SER A 118 -30.21 -39.11 4.63
C SER A 118 -29.21 -38.77 3.51
N CYS A 119 -29.15 -37.52 3.06
CA CYS A 119 -28.29 -37.12 1.94
C CYS A 119 -27.63 -35.74 2.08
N GLY A 120 -27.94 -34.96 3.12
CA GLY A 120 -27.33 -33.65 3.37
C GLY A 120 -27.80 -32.53 2.45
N HIS A 121 -28.73 -32.78 1.53
CA HIS A 121 -29.24 -31.74 0.62
C HIS A 121 -30.14 -30.77 1.35
N THR A 122 -30.01 -29.50 1.01
CA THR A 122 -30.77 -28.42 1.64
C THR A 122 -31.81 -27.84 0.69
N PHE A 123 -33.03 -27.69 1.18
CA PHE A 123 -34.17 -27.09 0.47
C PHE A 123 -34.96 -26.21 1.43
N CYS A 124 -35.81 -25.31 0.93
CA CYS A 124 -36.63 -24.50 1.83
C CYS A 124 -37.76 -25.33 2.46
N THR A 125 -38.26 -24.86 3.61
CA THR A 125 -39.35 -25.51 4.36
C THR A 125 -40.57 -25.75 3.48
N GLU A 126 -40.93 -24.77 2.64
CA GLU A 126 -42.06 -24.89 1.73
C GLU A 126 -41.88 -26.02 0.71
N CYS A 127 -40.70 -26.13 0.09
CA CYS A 127 -40.41 -27.20 -0.86
C CYS A 127 -40.37 -28.58 -0.18
N VAL A 128 -39.75 -28.68 0.99
CA VAL A 128 -39.75 -29.90 1.81
C VAL A 128 -41.18 -30.35 2.11
N ASN A 129 -42.05 -29.42 2.52
CA ASN A 129 -43.45 -29.71 2.81
C ASN A 129 -44.22 -30.10 1.54
N LYS A 130 -43.98 -29.44 0.40
CA LYS A 130 -44.62 -29.78 -0.88
C LYS A 130 -44.26 -31.19 -1.34
N ILE A 131 -43.01 -31.61 -1.19
CA ILE A 131 -42.54 -32.94 -1.59
C ILE A 131 -43.02 -34.02 -0.61
N GLY A 132 -43.01 -33.74 0.70
CA GLY A 132 -43.36 -34.71 1.74
C GLY A 132 -44.85 -35.02 1.90
N LYS A 133 -45.75 -34.25 1.27
CA LYS A 133 -47.21 -34.43 1.39
C LYS A 133 -47.74 -35.75 0.82
N ASN A 134 -46.97 -36.44 -0.02
CA ASN A 134 -47.49 -37.54 -0.84
C ASN A 134 -47.16 -38.95 -0.34
N VAL A 135 -46.24 -39.12 0.62
CA VAL A 135 -45.74 -40.46 1.00
C VAL A 135 -45.49 -40.52 2.50
N HIS A 136 -46.26 -41.33 3.25
CA HIS A 136 -46.04 -41.78 4.64
C HIS A 136 -44.93 -41.10 5.47
N ASN A 137 -44.98 -39.77 5.62
CA ASN A 137 -43.99 -38.97 6.34
C ASN A 137 -42.53 -39.10 5.82
N GLN A 138 -42.34 -39.45 4.54
CA GLN A 138 -41.04 -39.58 3.88
C GLN A 138 -40.92 -38.63 2.68
N ILE A 139 -39.72 -38.10 2.49
CA ILE A 139 -39.35 -37.18 1.42
C ILE A 139 -38.32 -37.86 0.54
N LYS A 140 -38.60 -38.00 -0.75
CA LYS A 140 -37.60 -38.39 -1.74
C LYS A 140 -36.80 -37.16 -2.16
N CYS A 141 -35.49 -37.17 -1.91
CA CYS A 141 -34.60 -36.09 -2.30
C CYS A 141 -34.64 -35.87 -3.83
N PRO A 142 -34.92 -34.66 -4.33
CA PRO A 142 -34.91 -34.37 -5.78
C PRO A 142 -33.54 -34.56 -6.44
N THR A 143 -32.45 -34.40 -5.68
CA THR A 143 -31.08 -34.43 -6.20
C THR A 143 -30.50 -35.85 -6.24
N TYR A 144 -30.65 -36.62 -5.16
CA TYR A 144 -30.01 -37.94 -5.01
C TYR A 144 -31.00 -39.10 -4.87
N GLN A 145 -32.31 -38.84 -4.98
CA GLN A 145 -33.39 -39.83 -4.95
C GLN A 145 -33.46 -40.72 -3.69
N LYS A 146 -32.70 -40.41 -2.64
CA LYS A 146 -32.79 -41.08 -1.33
C LYS A 146 -34.01 -40.59 -0.53
N PHE A 147 -34.65 -41.51 0.18
CA PHE A 147 -35.73 -41.18 1.12
C PHE A 147 -35.16 -40.62 2.43
N SER A 148 -35.82 -39.62 2.99
CA SER A 148 -35.52 -39.02 4.28
C SER A 148 -36.81 -38.79 5.06
N SER A 149 -36.72 -38.56 6.37
CA SER A 149 -37.90 -38.21 7.17
C SER A 149 -38.41 -36.82 6.81
N ALA A 150 -39.74 -36.65 6.80
CA ALA A 150 -40.35 -35.34 6.55
C ALA A 150 -40.01 -34.28 7.61
N ASN A 151 -39.68 -34.70 8.85
CA ASN A 151 -39.18 -33.82 9.89
C ASN A 151 -37.70 -33.47 9.69
N SER A 152 -37.41 -32.71 8.62
CA SER A 152 -36.04 -32.29 8.30
C SER A 152 -35.62 -31.12 9.20
N PRO A 153 -34.46 -31.21 9.90
CA PRO A 153 -33.98 -30.13 10.76
C PRO A 153 -33.58 -28.90 9.94
N LYS A 154 -33.59 -27.72 10.58
CA LYS A 154 -33.09 -26.48 9.98
C LYS A 154 -31.60 -26.61 9.69
N ASN A 155 -31.15 -26.11 8.54
CA ASN A 155 -29.73 -25.99 8.27
C ASN A 155 -29.20 -24.72 8.95
N ILE A 156 -28.77 -24.86 10.20
CA ILE A 156 -28.29 -23.73 11.03
C ILE A 156 -27.07 -23.06 10.41
N THR A 157 -26.21 -23.80 9.71
CA THR A 157 -25.03 -23.25 9.03
C THR A 157 -25.41 -22.23 7.97
N ILE A 158 -26.39 -22.55 7.11
CA ILE A 158 -26.89 -21.58 6.12
C ILE A 158 -27.59 -20.41 6.81
N ILE A 159 -28.39 -20.67 7.85
CA ILE A 159 -29.06 -19.60 8.62
C ILE A 159 -28.06 -18.62 9.23
N GLN A 160 -26.97 -19.10 9.83
CA GLN A 160 -25.90 -18.28 10.39
C GLN A 160 -25.13 -17.51 9.31
N ALA A 161 -24.98 -18.09 8.11
CA ALA A 161 -24.32 -17.44 6.98
C ALA A 161 -25.18 -16.35 6.32
N LEU A 162 -26.52 -16.44 6.42
CA LEU A 162 -27.44 -15.42 5.92
C LEU A 162 -27.47 -14.16 6.79
N VAL A 163 -27.12 -14.27 8.08
CA VAL A 163 -26.97 -13.11 8.96
C VAL A 163 -25.70 -12.38 8.53
N PRO A 164 -25.80 -11.14 8.01
CA PRO A 164 -24.63 -10.43 7.52
C PRO A 164 -23.57 -10.37 8.62
N THR A 165 -22.32 -10.67 8.28
CA THR A 165 -21.16 -10.37 9.14
C THR A 165 -21.18 -8.89 9.58
N VAL A 166 -21.80 -8.03 8.77
CA VAL A 166 -22.08 -6.62 9.07
C VAL A 166 -22.92 -6.45 10.36
N TYR A 167 -23.95 -7.26 10.62
CA TYR A 167 -24.70 -7.16 11.89
C TYR A 167 -23.86 -7.53 13.11
N ARG A 168 -22.92 -8.48 12.97
CA ARG A 168 -21.95 -8.82 14.02
C ARG A 168 -20.89 -7.73 14.25
N LEU A 169 -20.66 -6.85 13.28
CA LEU A 169 -19.74 -5.71 13.40
C LEU A 169 -20.47 -4.44 13.89
N LEU A 170 -21.71 -4.22 13.47
CA LEU A 170 -22.52 -3.06 13.85
C LEU A 170 -23.00 -3.08 15.30
N GLU A 171 -23.03 -4.24 15.96
CA GLU A 171 -23.32 -4.34 17.40
C GLU A 171 -22.07 -4.18 18.29
N GLY A 172 -20.89 -3.88 17.69
CA GLY A 172 -19.60 -3.78 18.37
C GLY A 172 -19.01 -2.38 18.55
N ASP A 173 -19.62 -1.32 18.01
CA ASP A 173 -19.14 0.08 18.14
C ASP A 173 -20.26 1.01 18.60
N ASN A 174 -20.91 0.67 19.72
CA ASN A 174 -21.80 1.58 20.46
C ASN A 174 -21.14 2.03 21.76
N ASP A 175 -19.92 2.57 21.67
CA ASP A 175 -19.44 3.53 22.67
C ASP A 175 -19.90 4.92 22.25
N LEU A 176 -21.14 5.23 22.65
CA LEU A 176 -21.63 6.60 22.77
C LEU A 176 -20.67 7.39 23.67
N VAL A 177 -19.89 8.30 23.08
CA VAL A 177 -19.47 9.50 23.78
C VAL A 177 -20.51 10.59 23.46
N LEU A 178 -21.56 10.59 24.28
CA LEU A 178 -22.35 11.78 24.57
C LEU A 178 -22.61 11.78 26.08
N GLU A 179 -21.67 12.36 26.81
CA GLU A 179 -21.87 13.22 27.98
C GLU A 179 -20.59 14.03 28.23
#